data_AF-S6CT32-F1
#
_entry.id   AF-S6CT32-F1
#
_cell.length_a   1.000
_cell.length_b   1.000
_cell.length_c   1.000
_cell.angle_alpha   90.00
_cell.angle_beta   90.00
_cell.angle_gamma   90.00
#
_symmetry.space_group_name_H-M   'P 1'
#
loop_
_entity.id
_entity.type
_entity.pdbx_description
1 polymer ?
#
loop_
_entity_poly.entity_id
_entity_poly.type
_entity_poly.pdbx_seq_one_letter_code
_entity_poly.pdbx_strand_id
1 'polypeptide(L)'
;MDLDPTAFAELLENGEQPQHVLASDSVEHETDGRTTTVEPEGDHAAYLLVTDERVVILLGDQPDEAEIAFEMDTITTCDVDSGLLNETVVVGHDAESVTFSPTAGDLETTATYVETVAETYRTVEGAIETAMERLEALEERIREDEPTENRLVRTRSKLSEARHEAANAELAPREKLGERVTEAEAEFERRYVTTWLDRGEEALETAESASEGDYETFCEAYTTAATAADTLGNVDERFDHVPESLLDRVDALVEGVSGLDTRYVEATRNAIDAAEDADDPETAVSHWLEAYRRYAAAHEADWERTADLPELSTEYELEDVAEHTVEALVEHAEQLEDEGENREDEDAEAARSLYEDAAERLKSAQGIAEEWTSVDSADAFETQLATLEEKVDRTKWEWGSPGDTE
;
A
#
# COMPACT_ATOMS: atom_id res chain seq x y z
N MET A 1 -56.19 -17.92 3.28
CA MET A 1 -55.91 -19.30 2.84
C MET A 1 -54.40 -19.43 2.92
N ASP A 2 -53.90 -20.43 3.62
CA ASP A 2 -52.44 -20.63 3.70
C ASP A 2 -51.96 -21.26 2.39
N LEU A 3 -50.91 -20.69 1.84
CA LEU A 3 -50.24 -21.16 0.64
C LEU A 3 -48.95 -21.87 1.05
N ASP A 4 -48.60 -22.94 0.35
CA ASP A 4 -47.36 -23.68 0.60
C ASP A 4 -46.24 -23.13 -0.29
N PRO A 5 -45.25 -22.40 0.26
CA PRO A 5 -44.15 -21.83 -0.52
C PRO A 5 -43.27 -22.93 -1.16
N THR A 6 -43.23 -24.14 -0.58
CA THR A 6 -42.40 -25.24 -1.11
C THR A 6 -42.89 -25.76 -2.46
N ALA A 7 -44.15 -25.47 -2.83
CA ALA A 7 -44.68 -25.78 -4.15
C ALA A 7 -43.95 -25.04 -5.29
N PHE A 8 -43.20 -23.98 -4.97
CA PHE A 8 -42.45 -23.16 -5.93
C PHE A 8 -40.95 -23.51 -5.98
N ALA A 9 -40.48 -24.48 -5.16
CA ALA A 9 -39.06 -24.78 -5.03
C ALA A 9 -38.39 -25.24 -6.34
N GLU A 10 -39.11 -25.90 -7.25
CA GLU A 10 -38.58 -26.35 -8.54
C GLU A 10 -38.33 -25.19 -9.54
N LEU A 11 -38.85 -24.00 -9.24
CA LEU A 11 -38.70 -22.78 -10.06
C LEU A 11 -37.50 -21.93 -9.62
N LEU A 12 -36.86 -22.28 -8.50
CA LEU A 12 -35.77 -21.51 -7.89
C LEU A 12 -34.41 -22.11 -8.22
N GLU A 13 -33.42 -21.25 -8.40
CA GLU A 13 -32.07 -21.64 -8.84
C GLU A 13 -31.10 -21.71 -7.65
N ASN A 14 -29.93 -22.32 -7.86
CA ASN A 14 -28.77 -22.20 -6.96
C ASN A 14 -29.01 -22.56 -5.47
N GLY A 15 -29.97 -23.44 -5.19
CA GLY A 15 -30.27 -23.85 -3.80
C GLY A 15 -31.01 -22.78 -2.98
N GLU A 16 -31.59 -21.77 -3.65
CA GLU A 16 -32.55 -20.83 -3.10
C GLU A 16 -33.77 -21.54 -2.51
N GLN A 17 -34.20 -21.13 -1.32
CA GLN A 17 -35.27 -21.77 -0.55
C GLN A 17 -36.48 -20.85 -0.43
N PRO A 18 -37.69 -21.29 -0.83
CA PRO A 18 -38.89 -20.49 -0.70
C PRO A 18 -39.35 -20.45 0.77
N GLN A 19 -39.70 -19.25 1.25
CA GLN A 19 -40.00 -18.99 2.67
C GLN A 19 -41.46 -18.59 2.87
N HIS A 20 -41.95 -17.67 2.04
CA HIS A 20 -43.30 -17.15 2.10
C HIS A 20 -43.87 -16.94 0.71
N VAL A 21 -45.18 -17.04 0.57
CA VAL A 21 -45.86 -16.75 -0.69
C VAL A 21 -47.19 -16.08 -0.44
N LEU A 22 -47.46 -15.03 -1.22
CA LEU A 22 -48.72 -14.32 -1.28
C LEU A 22 -49.33 -14.51 -2.68
N ALA A 23 -50.65 -14.52 -2.78
CA ALA A 23 -51.34 -14.54 -4.08
C ALA A 23 -52.30 -13.37 -4.23
N SER A 24 -52.42 -12.84 -5.44
CA SER A 24 -53.29 -11.73 -5.82
C SER A 24 -53.82 -11.96 -7.23
N ASP A 25 -54.83 -11.19 -7.64
CA ASP A 25 -55.29 -11.15 -9.03
C ASP A 25 -54.32 -10.33 -9.91
N SER A 26 -53.54 -9.43 -9.31
CA SER A 26 -52.62 -8.52 -10.01
C SER A 26 -51.53 -7.97 -9.08
N VAL A 27 -50.54 -7.31 -9.67
CA VAL A 27 -49.50 -6.52 -8.98
C VAL A 27 -49.37 -5.16 -9.66
N GLU A 28 -49.18 -4.10 -8.86
CA GLU A 28 -48.78 -2.80 -9.39
C GLU A 28 -47.26 -2.69 -9.33
N HIS A 29 -46.63 -2.37 -10.45
CA HIS A 29 -45.20 -2.20 -10.60
C HIS A 29 -44.89 -0.74 -10.92
N GLU A 30 -44.11 -0.10 -10.07
CA GLU A 30 -43.64 1.27 -10.24
C GLU A 30 -42.14 1.27 -10.59
N THR A 31 -41.80 1.92 -11.70
CA THR A 31 -40.41 2.16 -12.11
C THR A 31 -40.26 3.62 -12.52
N ASP A 32 -39.27 4.33 -11.97
CA ASP A 32 -38.98 5.73 -12.27
C ASP A 32 -40.23 6.66 -12.16
N GLY A 33 -41.09 6.40 -11.18
CA GLY A 33 -42.33 7.15 -10.94
C GLY A 33 -43.46 6.87 -11.93
N ARG A 34 -43.37 5.79 -12.71
CA ARG A 34 -44.44 5.30 -13.58
C ARG A 34 -44.98 3.97 -13.06
N THR A 35 -46.26 3.99 -12.69
CA THR A 35 -46.99 2.79 -12.27
C THR A 35 -47.62 2.06 -13.47
N THR A 36 -47.48 0.75 -13.49
CA THR A 36 -48.15 -0.18 -14.41
C THR A 36 -48.79 -1.32 -13.63
N THR A 37 -49.87 -1.89 -14.13
CA THR A 37 -50.50 -3.07 -13.52
C THR A 37 -50.13 -4.29 -14.34
N VAL A 38 -49.58 -5.30 -13.69
CA VAL A 38 -49.25 -6.59 -14.28
C VAL A 38 -50.27 -7.61 -13.78
N GLU A 39 -50.92 -8.30 -14.72
CA GLU A 39 -51.98 -9.27 -14.45
C GLU A 39 -51.71 -10.53 -15.28
N PRO A 40 -51.88 -11.73 -14.71
CA PRO A 40 -51.76 -12.98 -15.44
C PRO A 40 -52.90 -13.14 -16.45
N GLU A 41 -52.69 -13.90 -17.53
CA GLU A 41 -53.77 -14.20 -18.48
C GLU A 41 -54.79 -15.20 -17.89
N GLY A 42 -56.08 -14.99 -18.18
CA GLY A 42 -57.14 -15.96 -17.86
C GLY A 42 -57.54 -15.99 -16.37
N ASP A 43 -57.78 -17.19 -15.84
CA ASP A 43 -58.18 -17.42 -14.44
C ASP A 43 -56.96 -17.73 -13.54
N HIS A 44 -55.76 -17.29 -13.94
CA HIS A 44 -54.52 -17.48 -13.21
C HIS A 44 -54.32 -16.37 -12.15
N ALA A 45 -53.47 -16.61 -11.16
CA ALA A 45 -53.13 -15.65 -10.10
C ALA A 45 -51.70 -15.13 -10.26
N ALA A 46 -51.44 -13.92 -9.77
CA ALA A 46 -50.09 -13.41 -9.54
C ALA A 46 -49.61 -13.86 -8.16
N TYR A 47 -48.34 -14.20 -8.03
CA TYR A 47 -47.71 -14.63 -6.79
C TYR A 47 -46.54 -13.74 -6.45
N LEU A 48 -46.48 -13.28 -5.19
CA LEU A 48 -45.26 -12.71 -4.60
C LEU A 48 -44.62 -13.81 -3.77
N LEU A 49 -43.49 -14.33 -4.23
CA LEU A 49 -42.71 -15.38 -3.59
C LEU A 49 -41.49 -14.74 -2.94
N VAL A 50 -41.37 -14.96 -1.63
CA VAL A 50 -40.20 -14.54 -0.85
C VAL A 50 -39.33 -15.76 -0.60
N THR A 51 -38.06 -15.64 -0.96
CA THR A 51 -37.05 -16.68 -0.74
C THR A 51 -36.06 -16.22 0.34
N ASP A 52 -35.04 -17.04 0.59
CA ASP A 52 -33.94 -16.66 1.47
C ASP A 52 -32.94 -15.68 0.82
N GLU A 53 -33.09 -15.36 -0.48
CA GLU A 53 -32.17 -14.51 -1.25
C GLU A 53 -32.84 -13.27 -1.87
N ARG A 54 -34.13 -13.36 -2.22
CA ARG A 54 -34.83 -12.33 -3.00
C ARG A 54 -36.35 -12.41 -2.86
N VAL A 55 -37.01 -11.36 -3.33
CA VAL A 55 -38.46 -11.33 -3.53
C VAL A 55 -38.74 -11.37 -5.03
N VAL A 56 -39.51 -12.36 -5.49
CA VAL A 56 -39.84 -12.53 -6.91
C VAL A 56 -41.35 -12.51 -7.14
N ILE A 57 -41.75 -11.91 -8.25
CA ILE A 57 -43.12 -11.89 -8.74
C ILE A 57 -43.24 -12.93 -9.85
N LEU A 58 -44.17 -13.86 -9.69
CA LEU A 58 -44.46 -14.92 -10.66
C LEU A 58 -45.91 -14.80 -11.14
N LEU A 59 -46.12 -14.91 -12.45
CA LEU A 59 -47.46 -14.96 -13.03
C LEU A 59 -47.87 -16.42 -13.25
N GLY A 60 -49.06 -16.80 -12.78
CA GLY A 60 -49.50 -18.20 -12.80
C GLY A 60 -49.72 -18.79 -14.21
N ASP A 61 -49.80 -17.96 -15.24
CA ASP A 61 -49.83 -18.36 -16.65
C ASP A 61 -48.42 -18.54 -17.25
N GLN A 62 -47.38 -18.01 -16.60
CA GLN A 62 -45.96 -18.07 -16.99
C GLN A 62 -45.05 -18.29 -15.77
N PRO A 63 -45.18 -19.42 -15.03
CA PRO A 63 -44.52 -19.59 -13.74
C PRO A 63 -43.00 -19.88 -13.83
N ASP A 64 -42.48 -20.19 -15.01
CA ASP A 64 -41.07 -20.58 -15.20
C ASP A 64 -40.10 -19.38 -15.28
N GLU A 65 -40.62 -18.14 -15.34
CA GLU A 65 -39.81 -16.91 -15.43
C GLU A 65 -40.33 -15.89 -14.41
N ALA A 66 -39.41 -15.27 -13.67
CA ALA A 66 -39.75 -14.18 -12.77
C ALA A 66 -40.07 -12.92 -13.58
N GLU A 67 -41.24 -12.35 -13.36
CA GLU A 67 -41.68 -11.11 -14.00
C GLU A 67 -40.91 -9.90 -13.42
N ILE A 68 -40.73 -9.88 -12.09
CA ILE A 68 -40.00 -8.84 -11.34
C ILE A 68 -39.23 -9.56 -10.22
N ALA A 69 -38.01 -9.11 -9.92
CA ALA A 69 -37.19 -9.66 -8.84
C ALA A 69 -36.41 -8.56 -8.12
N PHE A 70 -36.36 -8.63 -6.79
CA PHE A 70 -35.55 -7.77 -5.94
C PHE A 70 -34.65 -8.62 -5.04
N GLU A 71 -33.34 -8.46 -5.17
CA GLU A 71 -32.36 -9.12 -4.29
C GLU A 71 -32.45 -8.54 -2.87
N MET A 72 -32.28 -9.35 -1.83
CA MET A 72 -32.50 -8.93 -0.43
C MET A 72 -31.62 -7.74 -0.03
N ASP A 73 -30.38 -7.66 -0.52
CA ASP A 73 -29.46 -6.54 -0.27
C ASP A 73 -29.87 -5.25 -0.99
N THR A 74 -30.76 -5.32 -1.97
CA THR A 74 -31.26 -4.14 -2.70
C THR A 74 -32.56 -3.59 -2.13
N ILE A 75 -33.30 -4.38 -1.35
CA ILE A 75 -34.60 -3.97 -0.79
C ILE A 75 -34.37 -2.97 0.34
N THR A 76 -34.84 -1.74 0.14
CA THR A 76 -34.81 -0.69 1.17
C THR A 76 -36.18 -0.39 1.77
N THR A 77 -37.24 -0.87 1.12
CA THR A 77 -38.64 -0.59 1.44
C THR A 77 -39.41 -1.89 1.48
N CYS A 78 -40.06 -2.18 2.61
CA CYS A 78 -41.00 -3.29 2.78
C CYS A 78 -42.10 -2.89 3.77
N ASP A 79 -43.08 -2.13 3.31
CA ASP A 79 -44.10 -1.52 4.17
C ASP A 79 -45.46 -2.17 3.98
N VAL A 80 -46.16 -2.41 5.10
CA VAL A 80 -47.55 -2.86 5.10
C VAL A 80 -48.48 -1.67 5.29
N ASP A 81 -49.34 -1.44 4.31
CA ASP A 81 -50.39 -0.43 4.35
C ASP A 81 -51.76 -1.08 4.59
N SER A 82 -52.29 -0.89 5.79
CA SER A 82 -53.64 -1.34 6.14
C SER A 82 -54.68 -0.28 5.79
N GLY A 83 -55.32 -0.44 4.62
CA GLY A 83 -56.50 0.33 4.22
C GLY A 83 -57.79 -0.13 4.91
N LEU A 84 -58.87 0.65 4.78
CA LEU A 84 -60.19 0.29 5.31
C LEU A 84 -60.81 -0.95 4.64
N LEU A 85 -60.32 -1.35 3.46
CA LEU A 85 -60.93 -2.37 2.59
C LEU A 85 -59.96 -3.48 2.16
N ASN A 86 -58.66 -3.22 2.16
CA ASN A 86 -57.61 -4.11 1.71
C ASN A 86 -56.31 -3.77 2.44
N GLU A 87 -55.48 -4.77 2.63
CA GLU A 87 -54.11 -4.64 3.12
C GLU A 87 -53.17 -4.82 1.92
N THR A 88 -52.13 -4.01 1.84
CA THR A 88 -51.14 -4.04 0.76
C THR A 88 -49.74 -4.09 1.34
N VAL A 89 -48.82 -4.77 0.65
CA VAL A 89 -47.38 -4.66 0.92
C VAL A 89 -46.70 -3.95 -0.25
N VAL A 90 -45.82 -3.02 0.06
CA VAL A 90 -44.93 -2.37 -0.90
C VAL A 90 -43.53 -2.91 -0.70
N VAL A 91 -42.93 -3.53 -1.71
CA VAL A 91 -41.56 -4.07 -1.66
C VAL A 91 -40.71 -3.45 -2.76
N GLY A 92 -39.47 -3.06 -2.46
CA GLY A 92 -38.50 -2.60 -3.45
C GLY A 92 -37.53 -1.57 -2.90
N HIS A 93 -37.18 -0.60 -3.73
CA HIS A 93 -36.27 0.51 -3.42
C HIS A 93 -36.70 1.82 -4.12
N ASP A 94 -35.97 2.92 -3.92
CA ASP A 94 -36.39 4.27 -4.38
C ASP A 94 -36.68 4.37 -5.89
N ALA A 95 -35.94 3.64 -6.73
CA ALA A 95 -36.12 3.66 -8.19
C ALA A 95 -37.21 2.70 -8.73
N GLU A 96 -37.55 1.65 -7.97
CA GLU A 96 -38.41 0.56 -8.43
C GLU A 96 -39.08 -0.14 -7.25
N SER A 97 -40.40 -0.35 -7.33
CA SER A 97 -41.15 -1.06 -6.28
C SER A 97 -42.37 -1.78 -6.83
N VAL A 98 -42.87 -2.74 -6.05
CA VAL A 98 -44.13 -3.43 -6.30
C VAL A 98 -45.09 -3.20 -5.16
N THR A 99 -46.34 -2.84 -5.49
CA THR A 99 -47.46 -2.84 -4.54
C THR A 99 -48.31 -4.08 -4.78
N PHE A 100 -48.42 -4.93 -3.76
CA PHE A 100 -49.12 -6.20 -3.84
C PHE A 100 -50.30 -6.21 -2.86
N SER A 101 -51.49 -6.53 -3.38
CA SER A 101 -52.75 -6.58 -2.62
C SER A 101 -53.23 -8.03 -2.44
N PRO A 102 -52.71 -8.81 -1.48
CA PRO A 102 -52.95 -10.24 -1.47
C PRO A 102 -54.39 -10.61 -1.12
N THR A 103 -54.87 -11.67 -1.78
CA THR A 103 -56.12 -12.37 -1.49
C THR A 103 -55.88 -13.67 -0.71
N ALA A 104 -54.64 -14.16 -0.66
CA ALA A 104 -54.19 -15.31 0.13
C ALA A 104 -52.72 -15.18 0.56
N GLY A 105 -52.32 -15.95 1.58
CA GLY A 105 -51.03 -15.83 2.28
C GLY A 105 -51.10 -15.00 3.57
N ASP A 106 -49.98 -14.95 4.29
CA ASP A 106 -49.82 -14.20 5.54
C ASP A 106 -48.95 -12.96 5.28
N LEU A 107 -49.60 -11.80 5.09
CA LEU A 107 -48.96 -10.53 4.75
C LEU A 107 -48.02 -10.04 5.85
N GLU A 108 -48.47 -10.04 7.12
CA GLU A 108 -47.69 -9.49 8.24
C GLU A 108 -46.41 -10.30 8.47
N THR A 109 -46.51 -11.63 8.47
CA THR A 109 -45.34 -12.50 8.61
C THR A 109 -44.39 -12.36 7.43
N THR A 110 -44.92 -12.27 6.20
CA THR A 110 -44.12 -12.11 4.99
C THR A 110 -43.34 -10.79 5.01
N ALA A 111 -44.00 -9.68 5.31
CA ALA A 111 -43.35 -8.36 5.37
C ALA A 111 -42.28 -8.30 6.47
N THR A 112 -42.58 -8.85 7.65
CA THR A 112 -41.60 -8.93 8.76
C THR A 112 -40.35 -9.72 8.35
N TYR A 113 -40.54 -10.85 7.65
CA TYR A 113 -39.44 -11.66 7.15
C TYR A 113 -38.58 -10.87 6.15
N VAL A 114 -39.20 -10.27 5.13
CA VAL A 114 -38.50 -9.49 4.10
C VAL A 114 -37.73 -8.34 4.73
N GLU A 115 -38.35 -7.55 5.60
CA GLU A 115 -37.70 -6.41 6.27
C GLU A 115 -36.45 -6.87 7.03
N THR A 116 -36.58 -7.92 7.85
CA THR A 116 -35.49 -8.43 8.70
C THR A 116 -34.34 -9.02 7.85
N VAL A 117 -34.66 -9.82 6.84
CA VAL A 117 -33.67 -10.47 5.99
C VAL A 117 -32.98 -9.45 5.09
N ALA A 118 -33.73 -8.53 4.48
CA ALA A 118 -33.16 -7.45 3.67
C ALA A 118 -32.24 -6.53 4.49
N GLU A 119 -32.61 -6.17 5.72
CA GLU A 119 -31.73 -5.42 6.63
C GLU A 119 -30.44 -6.20 6.96
N THR A 120 -30.55 -7.51 7.21
CA THR A 120 -29.40 -8.37 7.49
C THR A 120 -28.44 -8.43 6.30
N TYR A 121 -28.96 -8.70 5.10
CA TYR A 121 -28.16 -8.70 3.87
C TYR A 121 -27.48 -7.35 3.63
N ARG A 122 -28.22 -6.25 3.71
CA ARG A 122 -27.65 -4.89 3.56
C ARG A 122 -26.55 -4.58 4.56
N THR A 123 -26.69 -5.03 5.80
CA THR A 123 -25.69 -4.78 6.84
C THR A 123 -24.41 -5.55 6.56
N VAL A 124 -24.53 -6.82 6.16
CA VAL A 124 -23.38 -7.66 5.76
C VAL A 124 -22.71 -7.09 4.52
N GLU A 125 -23.46 -6.84 3.44
CA GLU A 125 -22.92 -6.31 2.18
C GLU A 125 -22.31 -4.92 2.36
N GLY A 126 -22.97 -4.01 3.09
CA GLY A 126 -22.43 -2.68 3.34
C GLY A 126 -21.13 -2.72 4.15
N ALA A 127 -20.96 -3.69 5.06
CA ALA A 127 -19.72 -3.89 5.79
C ALA A 127 -18.61 -4.47 4.89
N ILE A 128 -18.94 -5.38 3.97
CA ILE A 128 -18.04 -5.91 2.95
C ILE A 128 -17.59 -4.80 2.00
N GLU A 129 -18.52 -4.05 1.41
CA GLU A 129 -18.26 -2.92 0.50
C GLU A 129 -17.34 -1.91 1.17
N THR A 130 -17.66 -1.49 2.40
CA THR A 130 -16.81 -0.58 3.18
C THR A 130 -15.40 -1.14 3.40
N ALA A 131 -15.25 -2.46 3.59
CA ALA A 131 -13.94 -3.08 3.74
C ALA A 131 -13.15 -3.05 2.42
N MET A 132 -13.80 -3.31 1.30
CA MET A 132 -13.17 -3.30 -0.03
C MET A 132 -12.78 -1.89 -0.48
N GLU A 133 -13.61 -0.87 -0.23
CA GLU A 133 -13.23 0.54 -0.46
C GLU A 133 -12.02 0.95 0.40
N ARG A 134 -11.96 0.49 1.65
CA ARG A 134 -10.81 0.75 2.53
C ARG A 134 -9.56 0.02 2.09
N LEU A 135 -9.71 -1.17 1.51
CA LEU A 135 -8.60 -1.89 0.89
C LEU A 135 -8.04 -1.11 -0.30
N GLU A 136 -8.87 -0.57 -1.19
CA GLU A 136 -8.39 0.27 -2.30
C GLU A 136 -7.55 1.45 -1.81
N ALA A 137 -8.04 2.15 -0.78
CA ALA A 137 -7.27 3.23 -0.15
C ALA A 137 -6.02 2.76 0.60
N LEU A 138 -6.00 1.51 1.06
CA LEU A 138 -4.83 0.89 1.71
C LEU A 138 -3.77 0.52 0.67
N GLU A 139 -4.18 -0.05 -0.46
CA GLU A 139 -3.30 -0.40 -1.58
C GLU A 139 -2.57 0.82 -2.13
N GLU A 140 -3.25 1.95 -2.28
CA GLU A 140 -2.60 3.18 -2.75
C GLU A 140 -1.51 3.66 -1.79
N ARG A 141 -1.78 3.61 -0.48
CA ARG A 141 -0.81 3.99 0.54
C ARG A 141 0.40 3.07 0.55
N ILE A 142 0.21 1.77 0.33
CA ILE A 142 1.31 0.82 0.18
C ILE A 142 2.20 1.26 -0.99
N ARG A 143 1.62 1.61 -2.15
CA ARG A 143 2.38 2.09 -3.31
C ARG A 143 3.10 3.41 -3.05
N GLU A 144 2.54 4.29 -2.24
CA GLU A 144 3.11 5.61 -1.88
C GLU A 144 4.05 5.58 -0.65
N ASP A 145 4.40 4.41 -0.12
CA ASP A 145 5.22 4.24 1.10
C ASP A 145 4.64 4.91 2.36
N GLU A 146 3.32 5.00 2.44
CA GLU A 146 2.65 5.68 3.52
C GLU A 146 2.22 4.71 4.64
N PRO A 147 2.19 5.14 5.93
CA PRO A 147 1.81 4.26 7.05
C PRO A 147 0.44 3.57 6.89
N THR A 148 0.38 2.28 7.24
CA THR A 148 -0.76 1.39 6.90
C THR A 148 -1.43 0.68 8.09
N GLU A 149 -0.79 0.54 9.25
CA GLU A 149 -1.18 -0.43 10.29
C GLU A 149 -2.58 -0.15 10.86
N ASN A 150 -2.84 1.11 11.21
CA ASN A 150 -4.13 1.54 11.73
C ASN A 150 -5.27 1.31 10.72
N ARG A 151 -4.98 1.40 9.42
CA ARG A 151 -5.97 1.23 8.36
C ARG A 151 -6.24 -0.25 8.09
N LEU A 152 -5.21 -1.09 8.10
CA LEU A 152 -5.37 -2.54 8.04
C LEU A 152 -6.30 -3.05 9.15
N VAL A 153 -6.05 -2.64 10.40
CA VAL A 153 -6.88 -3.05 11.55
C VAL A 153 -8.35 -2.60 11.38
N ARG A 154 -8.57 -1.36 10.94
CA ARG A 154 -9.92 -0.83 10.68
C ARG A 154 -10.64 -1.55 9.54
N THR A 155 -9.91 -2.02 8.55
CA THR A 155 -10.47 -2.76 7.41
C THR A 155 -10.87 -4.17 7.83
N ARG A 156 -9.98 -4.89 8.53
CA ARG A 156 -10.28 -6.20 9.11
C ARG A 156 -11.44 -6.16 10.12
N SER A 157 -11.58 -5.06 10.84
CA SER A 157 -12.70 -4.85 11.77
C SER A 157 -14.05 -4.84 11.05
N LYS A 158 -14.12 -4.35 9.80
CA LYS A 158 -15.36 -4.36 9.02
C LYS A 158 -15.71 -5.74 8.48
N LEU A 159 -14.74 -6.53 8.03
CA LEU A 159 -14.95 -7.94 7.70
C LEU A 159 -15.36 -8.77 8.93
N SER A 160 -14.78 -8.46 10.10
CA SER A 160 -15.18 -9.07 11.37
C SER A 160 -16.62 -8.71 11.78
N GLU A 161 -17.04 -7.48 11.52
CA GLU A 161 -18.43 -7.02 11.72
C GLU A 161 -19.37 -7.78 10.78
N ALA A 162 -19.07 -7.85 9.48
CA ALA A 162 -19.84 -8.63 8.52
C ALA A 162 -19.99 -10.10 8.94
N ARG A 163 -18.89 -10.74 9.38
CA ARG A 163 -18.89 -12.10 9.92
C ARG A 163 -19.78 -12.23 11.16
N HIS A 164 -19.73 -11.25 12.06
CA HIS A 164 -20.54 -11.23 13.27
C HIS A 164 -22.03 -11.17 12.92
N GLU A 165 -22.42 -10.27 12.03
CA GLU A 165 -23.82 -10.13 11.59
C GLU A 165 -24.32 -11.39 10.89
N ALA A 166 -23.53 -11.94 9.94
CA ALA A 166 -23.84 -13.19 9.27
C ALA A 166 -24.05 -14.36 10.25
N ALA A 167 -23.19 -14.48 11.27
CA ALA A 167 -23.26 -15.57 12.25
C ALA A 167 -24.46 -15.44 13.21
N ASN A 168 -24.90 -14.21 13.49
CA ASN A 168 -26.00 -13.94 14.42
C ASN A 168 -27.36 -13.77 13.74
N ALA A 169 -27.43 -13.81 12.41
CA ALA A 169 -28.66 -13.72 11.65
C ALA A 169 -29.72 -14.71 12.18
N GLU A 170 -30.90 -14.21 12.57
CA GLU A 170 -31.96 -15.06 13.12
C GLU A 170 -32.83 -15.69 12.04
N LEU A 171 -33.16 -14.92 10.99
CA LEU A 171 -34.04 -15.33 9.89
C LEU A 171 -33.32 -15.52 8.55
N ALA A 172 -32.21 -14.78 8.34
CA ALA A 172 -31.46 -14.85 7.09
C ALA A 172 -30.56 -16.12 7.03
N PRO A 173 -30.21 -16.61 5.82
CA PRO A 173 -29.44 -17.85 5.65
C PRO A 173 -27.97 -17.66 6.06
N ARG A 174 -27.64 -18.04 7.31
CA ARG A 174 -26.29 -17.90 7.90
C ARG A 174 -25.17 -18.49 7.05
N GLU A 175 -25.40 -19.66 6.44
CA GLU A 175 -24.39 -20.34 5.62
C GLU A 175 -24.04 -19.51 4.39
N LYS A 176 -25.05 -19.01 3.66
CA LYS A 176 -24.86 -18.20 2.46
C LYS A 176 -24.23 -16.84 2.75
N LEU A 177 -24.70 -16.15 3.80
CA LEU A 177 -24.07 -14.92 4.27
C LEU A 177 -22.62 -15.16 4.72
N GLY A 178 -22.36 -16.30 5.36
CA GLY A 178 -21.01 -16.72 5.74
C GLY A 178 -20.11 -16.95 4.54
N GLU A 179 -20.59 -17.63 3.50
CA GLU A 179 -19.87 -17.84 2.24
C GLU A 179 -19.49 -16.52 1.57
N ARG A 180 -20.43 -15.58 1.48
CA ARG A 180 -20.16 -14.23 0.94
C ARG A 180 -19.09 -13.49 1.74
N VAL A 181 -19.14 -13.53 3.06
CA VAL A 181 -18.10 -12.94 3.92
C VAL A 181 -16.75 -13.62 3.69
N THR A 182 -16.69 -14.95 3.63
CA THR A 182 -15.45 -15.69 3.37
C THR A 182 -14.86 -15.39 2.00
N GLU A 183 -15.69 -15.24 0.97
CA GLU A 183 -15.24 -14.82 -0.37
C GLU A 183 -14.62 -13.41 -0.33
N ALA A 184 -15.28 -12.47 0.35
CA ALA A 184 -14.74 -11.12 0.55
C ALA A 184 -13.43 -11.11 1.35
N GLU A 185 -13.30 -11.96 2.37
CA GLU A 185 -12.07 -12.11 3.15
C GLU A 185 -10.93 -12.67 2.28
N ALA A 186 -11.19 -13.71 1.50
CA ALA A 186 -10.21 -14.26 0.57
C ALA A 186 -9.77 -13.23 -0.48
N GLU A 187 -10.71 -12.44 -1.02
CA GLU A 187 -10.41 -11.36 -1.94
C GLU A 187 -9.53 -10.29 -1.31
N PHE A 188 -9.90 -9.85 -0.10
CA PHE A 188 -9.16 -8.87 0.68
C PHE A 188 -7.71 -9.31 0.91
N GLU A 189 -7.52 -10.53 1.40
CA GLU A 189 -6.20 -11.07 1.74
C GLU A 189 -5.33 -11.23 0.49
N ARG A 190 -5.88 -11.79 -0.59
CA ARG A 190 -5.20 -11.93 -1.87
C ARG A 190 -4.68 -10.60 -2.41
N ARG A 191 -5.54 -9.58 -2.43
CA ARG A 191 -5.22 -8.24 -2.95
C ARG A 191 -4.19 -7.50 -2.08
N TYR A 192 -4.36 -7.55 -0.75
CA TYR A 192 -3.41 -6.96 0.18
C TYR A 192 -2.01 -7.56 0.03
N VAL A 193 -1.92 -8.90 0.00
CA VAL A 193 -0.63 -9.60 -0.15
C VAL A 193 -0.01 -9.34 -1.52
N THR A 194 -0.81 -9.37 -2.59
CA THR A 194 -0.31 -9.08 -3.95
C THR A 194 0.29 -7.68 -4.05
N THR A 195 -0.36 -6.67 -3.44
CA THR A 195 0.13 -5.29 -3.51
C THR A 195 1.48 -5.11 -2.81
N TRP A 196 1.66 -5.73 -1.64
CA TRP A 196 2.96 -5.72 -0.96
C TRP A 196 4.03 -6.50 -1.70
N LEU A 197 3.67 -7.66 -2.28
CA LEU A 197 4.59 -8.47 -3.09
C LEU A 197 5.10 -7.69 -4.30
N ASP A 198 4.19 -7.11 -5.09
CA ASP A 198 4.56 -6.38 -6.30
C ASP A 198 5.48 -5.20 -5.96
N ARG A 199 5.19 -4.47 -4.87
CA ARG A 199 6.06 -3.40 -4.36
C ARG A 199 7.43 -3.90 -3.94
N GLY A 200 7.47 -4.97 -3.12
CA GLY A 200 8.72 -5.53 -2.61
C GLY A 200 9.61 -6.11 -3.70
N GLU A 201 9.01 -6.80 -4.67
CA GLU A 201 9.72 -7.37 -5.83
C GLU A 201 10.30 -6.28 -6.74
N GLU A 202 9.53 -5.22 -7.06
CA GLU A 202 10.03 -4.08 -7.85
C GLU A 202 11.18 -3.34 -7.13
N ALA A 203 11.03 -3.14 -5.82
CA ALA A 203 12.06 -2.52 -5.01
C ALA A 203 13.33 -3.39 -4.92
N LEU A 204 13.19 -4.70 -4.80
CA LEU A 204 14.33 -5.62 -4.80
C LEU A 204 15.08 -5.61 -6.14
N GLU A 205 14.37 -5.65 -7.28
CA GLU A 205 14.99 -5.55 -8.62
C GLU A 205 15.76 -4.22 -8.78
N THR A 206 15.18 -3.14 -8.26
CA THR A 206 15.82 -1.81 -8.27
C THR A 206 17.08 -1.80 -7.41
N ALA A 207 17.03 -2.34 -6.19
CA ALA A 207 18.18 -2.45 -5.30
C ALA A 207 19.29 -3.31 -5.93
N GLU A 208 18.96 -4.47 -6.50
CA GLU A 208 19.94 -5.32 -7.19
C GLU A 208 20.65 -4.57 -8.32
N SER A 209 19.91 -3.79 -9.11
CA SER A 209 20.44 -3.00 -10.22
C SER A 209 21.33 -1.84 -9.77
N ALA A 210 21.04 -1.25 -8.60
CA ALA A 210 21.77 -0.11 -8.03
C ALA A 210 23.00 -0.52 -7.17
N SER A 211 23.14 -1.82 -6.86
CA SER A 211 24.17 -2.34 -5.94
C SER A 211 25.62 -2.01 -6.33
N GLU A 212 25.88 -1.65 -7.59
CA GLU A 212 27.19 -1.25 -8.11
C GLU A 212 27.38 0.29 -8.14
N GLY A 213 27.23 0.94 -7.00
CA GLY A 213 27.73 2.31 -6.78
C GLY A 213 26.69 3.44 -6.74
N ASP A 214 25.40 3.13 -6.86
CA ASP A 214 24.31 4.08 -6.60
C ASP A 214 23.69 3.78 -5.23
N TYR A 215 24.37 4.23 -4.18
CA TYR A 215 24.03 3.84 -2.79
C TYR A 215 22.70 4.40 -2.33
N GLU A 216 22.35 5.63 -2.74
CA GLU A 216 21.06 6.26 -2.44
C GLU A 216 19.92 5.40 -2.98
N THR A 217 19.93 5.13 -4.29
CA THR A 217 18.93 4.27 -4.93
C THR A 217 18.92 2.85 -4.35
N PHE A 218 20.10 2.28 -4.06
CA PHE A 218 20.21 0.96 -3.43
C PHE A 218 19.54 0.93 -2.06
N CYS A 219 19.89 1.87 -1.17
CA CYS A 219 19.40 1.87 0.21
C CYS A 219 17.90 2.13 0.26
N GLU A 220 17.38 3.12 -0.48
CA GLU A 220 15.93 3.41 -0.53
C GLU A 220 15.12 2.20 -1.03
N ALA A 221 15.58 1.58 -2.12
CA ALA A 221 14.89 0.43 -2.69
C ALA A 221 15.03 -0.81 -1.79
N TYR A 222 16.19 -1.01 -1.18
CA TYR A 222 16.42 -2.16 -0.30
C TYR A 222 15.61 -2.06 1.00
N THR A 223 15.53 -0.91 1.67
CA THR A 223 14.72 -0.74 2.88
C THR A 223 13.24 -0.90 2.58
N THR A 224 12.79 -0.47 1.40
CA THR A 224 11.43 -0.75 0.89
C THR A 224 11.19 -2.25 0.73
N ALA A 225 12.11 -2.98 0.08
CA ALA A 225 12.00 -4.42 -0.12
C ALA A 225 12.03 -5.19 1.22
N ALA A 226 12.91 -4.79 2.14
CA ALA A 226 13.02 -5.37 3.48
C ALA A 226 11.75 -5.14 4.30
N THR A 227 11.15 -3.96 4.24
CA THR A 227 9.87 -3.65 4.90
C THR A 227 8.73 -4.51 4.35
N ALA A 228 8.68 -4.72 3.03
CA ALA A 228 7.71 -5.62 2.41
C ALA A 228 7.91 -7.08 2.86
N ALA A 229 9.15 -7.55 2.89
CA ALA A 229 9.51 -8.88 3.35
C ALA A 229 9.14 -9.11 4.82
N ASP A 230 9.45 -8.16 5.73
CA ASP A 230 9.04 -8.23 7.14
C ASP A 230 7.51 -8.23 7.30
N THR A 231 6.83 -7.32 6.57
CA THR A 231 5.36 -7.22 6.62
C THR A 231 4.67 -8.53 6.23
N LEU A 232 5.25 -9.24 5.24
CA LEU A 232 4.73 -10.49 4.69
C LEU A 232 5.32 -11.75 5.33
N GLY A 233 6.40 -11.67 6.12
CA GLY A 233 7.15 -12.83 6.60
C GLY A 233 6.36 -13.80 7.50
N ASN A 234 5.20 -13.39 8.01
CA ASN A 234 4.27 -14.24 8.78
C ASN A 234 2.84 -14.14 8.22
N VAL A 235 2.71 -14.02 6.90
CA VAL A 235 1.43 -13.81 6.22
C VAL A 235 0.46 -14.98 6.47
N ASP A 236 0.96 -16.20 6.55
CA ASP A 236 0.21 -17.44 6.80
C ASP A 236 -0.32 -17.55 8.24
N GLU A 237 0.36 -16.94 9.21
CA GLU A 237 -0.15 -16.82 10.58
C GLU A 237 -1.21 -15.71 10.72
N ARG A 238 -1.16 -14.71 9.84
CA ARG A 238 -2.00 -13.49 9.92
C ARG A 238 -3.31 -13.60 9.14
N PHE A 239 -3.35 -14.46 8.13
CA PHE A 239 -4.39 -14.55 7.12
C PHE A 239 -4.72 -16.01 6.80
N ASP A 240 -6.00 -16.32 6.62
CA ASP A 240 -6.50 -17.70 6.56
C ASP A 240 -6.73 -18.20 5.12
N HIS A 241 -6.74 -17.30 4.14
CA HIS A 241 -7.21 -17.53 2.77
C HIS A 241 -6.19 -17.14 1.68
N VAL A 242 -4.93 -16.93 2.04
CA VAL A 242 -3.87 -16.61 1.08
C VAL A 242 -3.57 -17.81 0.19
N PRO A 243 -3.61 -17.67 -1.15
CA PRO A 243 -3.26 -18.75 -2.08
C PRO A 243 -1.80 -19.22 -1.92
N GLU A 244 -1.55 -20.53 -2.00
CA GLU A 244 -0.18 -21.10 -1.92
C GLU A 244 0.80 -20.44 -2.89
N SER A 245 0.36 -20.10 -4.11
CA SER A 245 1.22 -19.43 -5.09
C SER A 245 1.69 -18.03 -4.68
N LEU A 246 0.95 -17.35 -3.79
CA LEU A 246 1.42 -16.09 -3.21
C LEU A 246 2.39 -16.34 -2.06
N LEU A 247 2.19 -17.39 -1.26
CA LEU A 247 3.14 -17.79 -0.22
C LEU A 247 4.52 -18.14 -0.82
N ASP A 248 4.55 -18.89 -1.92
CA ASP A 248 5.79 -19.20 -2.64
C ASP A 248 6.54 -17.92 -3.10
N ARG A 249 5.79 -16.87 -3.49
CA ARG A 249 6.38 -15.56 -3.86
C ARG A 249 6.90 -14.80 -2.64
N VAL A 250 6.19 -14.87 -1.51
CA VAL A 250 6.64 -14.27 -0.25
C VAL A 250 7.96 -14.89 0.18
N ASP A 251 8.05 -16.23 0.16
CA ASP A 251 9.29 -16.94 0.50
C ASP A 251 10.44 -16.51 -0.43
N ALA A 252 10.18 -16.38 -1.73
CA ALA A 252 11.18 -15.92 -2.69
C ALA A 252 11.62 -14.47 -2.45
N LEU A 253 10.72 -13.57 -2.07
CA LEU A 253 11.04 -12.19 -1.70
C LEU A 253 11.90 -12.14 -0.43
N VAL A 254 11.51 -12.88 0.63
CA VAL A 254 12.25 -12.96 1.89
C VAL A 254 13.67 -13.52 1.66
N GLU A 255 13.79 -14.57 0.85
CA GLU A 255 15.09 -15.13 0.44
C GLU A 255 15.89 -14.15 -0.42
N GLY A 256 15.25 -13.39 -1.31
CA GLY A 256 15.90 -12.44 -2.21
C GLY A 256 16.47 -11.22 -1.49
N VAL A 257 15.76 -10.69 -0.50
CA VAL A 257 16.26 -9.61 0.38
C VAL A 257 17.47 -10.10 1.18
N SER A 258 17.45 -11.35 1.62
CA SER A 258 18.51 -11.93 2.45
C SER A 258 19.87 -11.94 1.75
N GLY A 259 20.86 -11.20 2.29
CA GLY A 259 22.26 -11.25 1.89
C GLY A 259 22.75 -10.05 1.08
N LEU A 260 21.86 -9.21 0.55
CA LEU A 260 22.26 -7.91 -0.01
C LEU A 260 22.70 -6.96 1.11
N ASP A 261 21.97 -6.94 2.22
CA ASP A 261 22.36 -6.26 3.46
C ASP A 261 23.77 -6.62 3.92
N THR A 262 24.07 -7.91 4.01
CA THR A 262 25.34 -8.40 4.52
C THR A 262 26.49 -7.93 3.63
N ARG A 263 26.32 -8.00 2.31
CA ARG A 263 27.33 -7.50 1.36
C ARG A 263 27.51 -5.99 1.46
N TYR A 264 26.42 -5.25 1.61
CA TYR A 264 26.48 -3.80 1.77
C TYR A 264 27.25 -3.43 3.05
N VAL A 265 26.90 -4.04 4.18
CA VAL A 265 27.58 -3.84 5.46
C VAL A 265 29.06 -4.24 5.39
N GLU A 266 29.39 -5.39 4.81
CA GLU A 266 30.78 -5.81 4.63
C GLU A 266 31.57 -4.83 3.74
N ALA A 267 30.97 -4.34 2.65
CA ALA A 267 31.61 -3.36 1.78
C ALA A 267 31.85 -2.02 2.51
N THR A 268 30.90 -1.56 3.32
CA THR A 268 31.04 -0.35 4.15
C THR A 268 32.18 -0.51 5.16
N ARG A 269 32.25 -1.65 5.87
CA ARG A 269 33.32 -1.93 6.83
C ARG A 269 34.68 -2.03 6.16
N ASN A 270 34.78 -2.71 5.02
CA ASN A 270 36.01 -2.78 4.25
C ASN A 270 36.49 -1.40 3.79
N ALA A 271 35.57 -0.46 3.49
CA ALA A 271 35.94 0.91 3.14
C ALA A 271 36.52 1.65 4.35
N ILE A 272 35.94 1.48 5.54
CA ILE A 272 36.50 2.04 6.79
C ILE A 272 37.88 1.46 7.08
N ASP A 273 38.01 0.14 7.11
CA ASP A 273 39.28 -0.55 7.40
C ASP A 273 40.38 -0.10 6.41
N ALA A 274 40.04 0.00 5.11
CA ALA A 274 40.98 0.47 4.10
C ALA A 274 41.35 1.95 4.24
N ALA A 275 40.46 2.77 4.79
CA ALA A 275 40.74 4.17 5.07
C ALA A 275 41.71 4.32 6.26
N GLU A 276 41.53 3.51 7.31
CA GLU A 276 42.42 3.50 8.48
C GLU A 276 43.82 2.96 8.15
N ASP A 277 43.90 1.93 7.31
CA ASP A 277 45.16 1.30 6.91
C ASP A 277 45.92 2.09 5.82
N ALA A 278 45.35 3.18 5.29
CA ALA A 278 45.95 3.96 4.23
C ALA A 278 47.23 4.69 4.70
N ASP A 279 48.33 4.51 3.95
CA ASP A 279 49.62 5.15 4.25
C ASP A 279 49.77 6.54 3.59
N ASP A 280 48.82 6.96 2.75
CA ASP A 280 48.82 8.25 2.06
C ASP A 280 47.44 8.95 2.09
N PRO A 281 47.41 10.30 2.18
CA PRO A 281 46.16 11.06 2.29
C PRO A 281 45.21 10.93 1.09
N GLU A 282 45.72 10.75 -0.13
CA GLU A 282 44.88 10.59 -1.32
C GLU A 282 44.04 9.31 -1.23
N THR A 283 44.68 8.19 -0.87
CA THR A 283 44.04 6.89 -0.67
C THR A 283 43.08 6.92 0.53
N ALA A 284 43.50 7.53 1.65
CA ALA A 284 42.66 7.66 2.84
C ALA A 284 41.35 8.40 2.53
N VAL A 285 41.41 9.55 1.84
CA VAL A 285 40.22 10.31 1.44
C VAL A 285 39.30 9.50 0.53
N SER A 286 39.86 8.76 -0.42
CA SER A 286 39.05 7.96 -1.34
C SER A 286 38.21 6.93 -0.58
N HIS A 287 38.78 6.28 0.44
CA HIS A 287 38.09 5.27 1.23
C HIS A 287 37.12 5.87 2.26
N TRP A 288 37.49 6.98 2.91
CA TRP A 288 36.58 7.68 3.83
C TRP A 288 35.35 8.26 3.12
N LEU A 289 35.51 8.91 1.96
CA LEU A 289 34.37 9.38 1.17
C LEU A 289 33.44 8.25 0.74
N GLU A 290 34.02 7.09 0.47
CA GLU A 290 33.31 5.90 0.01
C GLU A 290 32.53 5.24 1.17
N ALA A 291 33.07 5.27 2.39
CA ALA A 291 32.33 4.92 3.61
C ALA A 291 31.22 5.94 3.92
N TYR A 292 31.53 7.24 3.86
CA TYR A 292 30.59 8.34 4.12
C TYR A 292 29.36 8.24 3.22
N ARG A 293 29.54 8.11 1.90
CA ARG A 293 28.42 7.99 0.95
C ARG A 293 27.50 6.82 1.27
N ARG A 294 28.06 5.69 1.71
CA ARG A 294 27.25 4.52 2.11
C ARG A 294 26.47 4.77 3.40
N TYR A 295 27.09 5.40 4.38
CA TYR A 295 26.42 5.75 5.63
C TYR A 295 25.33 6.79 5.42
N ALA A 296 25.60 7.84 4.65
CA ALA A 296 24.63 8.88 4.33
C ALA A 296 23.41 8.29 3.62
N ALA A 297 23.62 7.51 2.56
CA ALA A 297 22.53 6.84 1.84
C ALA A 297 21.69 5.90 2.72
N ALA A 298 22.34 5.13 3.60
CA ALA A 298 21.65 4.26 4.54
C ALA A 298 20.81 5.05 5.55
N HIS A 299 21.35 6.15 6.07
CA HIS A 299 20.64 7.02 7.01
C HIS A 299 19.44 7.73 6.36
N GLU A 300 19.60 8.26 5.15
CA GLU A 300 18.50 8.86 4.39
C GLU A 300 17.38 7.87 4.10
N ALA A 301 17.71 6.59 3.91
CA ALA A 301 16.76 5.50 3.70
C ALA A 301 16.18 4.90 5.00
N ASP A 302 16.45 5.49 6.18
CA ASP A 302 16.02 4.99 7.50
C ASP A 302 16.48 3.52 7.76
N TRP A 303 17.66 3.14 7.27
CA TRP A 303 18.22 1.78 7.43
C TRP A 303 18.22 1.33 8.89
N GLU A 304 18.60 2.20 9.81
CA GLU A 304 18.67 1.93 11.25
C GLU A 304 17.30 1.70 11.91
N ARG A 305 16.20 2.14 11.27
CA ARG A 305 14.84 1.96 11.76
C ARG A 305 14.11 0.80 11.09
N THR A 306 14.67 0.31 9.98
CA THR A 306 14.12 -0.81 9.23
C THR A 306 14.36 -2.10 10.00
N ALA A 307 13.29 -2.89 10.19
CA ALA A 307 13.33 -4.09 11.00
C ALA A 307 14.34 -5.11 10.47
N ASP A 308 15.03 -5.79 11.38
CA ASP A 308 15.97 -6.88 11.11
C ASP A 308 17.18 -6.55 10.19
N LEU A 309 17.44 -5.27 9.93
CA LEU A 309 18.67 -4.87 9.22
C LEU A 309 19.89 -4.84 10.15
N PRO A 310 21.06 -5.32 9.68
CA PRO A 310 22.29 -5.27 10.44
C PRO A 310 22.84 -3.85 10.55
N GLU A 311 23.45 -3.55 11.70
CA GLU A 311 24.22 -2.32 11.92
C GLU A 311 25.41 -2.25 10.94
N LEU A 312 25.63 -1.07 10.34
CA LEU A 312 26.74 -0.85 9.40
C LEU A 312 28.10 -1.04 10.07
N SER A 313 28.29 -0.50 11.27
CA SER A 313 29.46 -0.75 12.12
C SER A 313 29.06 -0.72 13.59
N THR A 314 29.79 -1.48 14.41
CA THR A 314 29.67 -1.41 15.87
C THR A 314 30.57 -0.35 16.50
N GLU A 315 31.51 0.19 15.72
CA GLU A 315 32.55 1.11 16.20
C GLU A 315 32.36 2.55 15.70
N TYR A 316 31.61 2.73 14.60
CA TYR A 316 31.40 4.02 13.96
C TYR A 316 29.92 4.31 13.73
N GLU A 317 29.48 5.49 14.16
CA GLU A 317 28.23 6.11 13.76
C GLU A 317 28.46 7.04 12.55
N LEU A 318 27.39 7.50 11.88
CA LEU A 318 27.52 8.40 10.72
C LEU A 318 28.29 9.68 11.05
N GLU A 319 28.07 10.25 12.25
CA GLU A 319 28.78 11.44 12.72
C GLU A 319 30.30 11.19 12.80
N ASP A 320 30.74 10.02 13.28
CA ASP A 320 32.16 9.66 13.37
C ASP A 320 32.79 9.50 11.97
N VAL A 321 32.08 8.84 11.05
CA VAL A 321 32.54 8.66 9.66
C VAL A 321 32.63 10.02 8.95
N ALA A 322 31.67 10.92 9.20
CA ALA A 322 31.69 12.27 8.65
C ALA A 322 32.88 13.08 9.18
N GLU A 323 33.18 13.02 10.49
CA GLU A 323 34.34 13.68 11.09
C GLU A 323 35.65 13.18 10.47
N HIS A 324 35.87 11.87 10.40
CA HIS A 324 37.08 11.31 9.78
C HIS A 324 37.19 11.63 8.29
N THR A 325 36.06 11.72 7.58
CA THR A 325 36.06 12.12 6.17
C THR A 325 36.49 13.58 6.01
N VAL A 326 36.01 14.47 6.88
CA VAL A 326 36.42 15.88 6.91
C VAL A 326 37.92 16.01 7.24
N GLU A 327 38.41 15.28 8.24
CA GLU A 327 39.83 15.27 8.61
C GLU A 327 40.72 14.83 7.44
N ALA A 328 40.38 13.70 6.80
CA ALA A 328 41.13 13.20 5.66
C ALA A 328 41.13 14.20 4.49
N LEU A 329 39.99 14.83 4.20
CA LEU A 329 39.87 15.82 3.13
C LEU A 329 40.75 17.04 3.37
N VAL A 330 40.83 17.50 4.62
CA VAL A 330 41.72 18.60 5.02
C VAL A 330 43.18 18.19 4.89
N GLU A 331 43.58 17.02 5.39
CA GLU A 331 44.96 16.54 5.30
C GLU A 331 45.42 16.39 3.84
N HIS A 332 44.55 15.86 2.97
CA HIS A 332 44.87 15.75 1.55
C HIS A 332 44.92 17.12 0.85
N ALA A 333 44.07 18.08 1.24
CA ALA A 333 44.15 19.44 0.72
C ALA A 333 45.49 20.11 1.10
N GLU A 334 45.95 19.92 2.35
CA GLU A 334 47.26 20.41 2.82
C GLU A 334 48.42 19.75 2.04
N GLN A 335 48.35 18.44 1.79
CA GLN A 335 49.35 17.75 0.96
C GLN A 335 49.42 18.32 -0.47
N LEU A 336 48.26 18.53 -1.11
CA LEU A 336 48.18 19.11 -2.45
C LEU A 336 48.70 20.55 -2.48
N GLU A 337 48.41 21.34 -1.44
CA GLU A 337 48.93 22.70 -1.29
C GLU A 337 50.46 22.71 -1.18
N ASP A 338 51.03 21.86 -0.32
CA ASP A 338 52.49 21.70 -0.18
C ASP A 338 53.14 21.24 -1.49
N GLU A 339 52.53 20.28 -2.18
CA GLU A 339 53.00 19.82 -3.50
C GLU A 339 52.92 20.92 -4.57
N GLY A 340 51.89 21.77 -4.51
CA GLY A 340 51.74 22.95 -5.35
C GLY A 340 52.84 23.97 -5.10
N GLU A 341 53.13 24.29 -3.84
CA GLU A 341 54.19 25.22 -3.45
C GLU A 341 55.57 24.76 -3.95
N ASN A 342 55.85 23.46 -3.85
CA ASN A 342 57.11 22.89 -4.33
C ASN A 342 57.27 22.94 -5.86
N ARG A 343 56.17 23.04 -6.61
CA ARG A 343 56.17 23.11 -8.08
C ARG A 343 56.01 24.53 -8.62
N GLU A 344 55.65 25.49 -7.80
CA GLU A 344 55.24 26.83 -8.26
C GLU A 344 56.30 27.53 -9.12
N ASP A 345 57.56 27.49 -8.69
CA ASP A 345 58.68 28.11 -9.41
C ASP A 345 59.11 27.34 -10.68
N GLU A 346 58.79 26.04 -10.77
CA GLU A 346 59.24 25.14 -11.83
C GLU A 346 58.18 24.95 -12.93
N ASP A 347 56.92 24.79 -12.51
CA ASP A 347 55.75 24.54 -13.34
C ASP A 347 54.49 25.11 -12.68
N ALA A 348 54.28 26.41 -12.89
CA ALA A 348 53.14 27.14 -12.35
C ALA A 348 51.77 26.59 -12.80
N GLU A 349 51.69 25.89 -13.95
CA GLU A 349 50.45 25.26 -14.40
C GLU A 349 50.13 24.01 -13.58
N ALA A 350 51.13 23.15 -13.33
CA ALA A 350 50.98 22.01 -12.45
C ALA A 350 50.67 22.42 -11.00
N ALA A 351 51.35 23.46 -10.49
CA ALA A 351 51.07 24.00 -9.15
C ALA A 351 49.63 24.52 -9.04
N ARG A 352 49.13 25.23 -10.06
CA ARG A 352 47.75 25.71 -10.10
C ARG A 352 46.74 24.57 -10.02
N SER A 353 46.94 23.49 -10.79
CA SER A 353 46.06 22.32 -10.74
C SER A 353 45.95 21.74 -9.34
N LEU A 354 47.08 21.64 -8.63
CA LEU A 354 47.12 21.13 -7.25
C LEU A 354 46.38 22.05 -6.27
N TYR A 355 46.52 23.37 -6.40
CA TYR A 355 45.75 24.33 -5.59
C TYR A 355 44.24 24.28 -5.89
N GLU A 356 43.86 24.10 -7.16
CA GLU A 356 42.45 23.93 -7.56
C GLU A 356 41.88 22.64 -6.95
N ASP A 357 42.61 21.52 -7.05
CA ASP A 357 42.21 20.24 -6.45
C ASP A 357 42.12 20.33 -4.92
N ALA A 358 43.06 21.01 -4.25
CA ALA A 358 43.02 21.25 -2.80
C ALA A 358 41.77 22.04 -2.39
N ALA A 359 41.41 23.07 -3.17
CA ALA A 359 40.21 23.86 -2.90
C ALA A 359 38.92 23.04 -3.10
N GLU A 360 38.89 22.10 -4.04
CA GLU A 360 37.76 21.17 -4.21
C GLU A 360 37.61 20.22 -3.00
N ARG A 361 38.73 19.73 -2.44
CA ARG A 361 38.70 18.90 -1.21
C ARG A 361 38.16 19.69 -0.02
N LEU A 362 38.61 20.92 0.20
CA LEU A 362 38.12 21.77 1.29
C LEU A 362 36.63 22.14 1.13
N LYS A 363 36.14 22.39 -0.09
CA LYS A 363 34.71 22.61 -0.34
C LYS A 363 33.87 21.38 0.00
N SER A 364 34.38 20.19 -0.33
CA SER A 364 33.72 18.93 0.00
C SER A 364 33.68 18.72 1.52
N ALA A 365 34.80 19.00 2.20
CA ALA A 365 34.90 18.92 3.67
C ALA A 365 33.93 19.89 4.34
N GLN A 366 33.87 21.13 3.85
CA GLN A 366 32.93 22.14 4.33
C GLN A 366 31.48 21.67 4.19
N GLY A 367 31.09 21.10 3.04
CA GLY A 367 29.73 20.60 2.85
C GLY A 367 29.32 19.52 3.84
N ILE A 368 30.20 18.54 4.09
CA ILE A 368 29.97 17.47 5.07
C ILE A 368 29.92 18.05 6.50
N ALA A 369 30.84 18.96 6.82
CA ALA A 369 30.91 19.59 8.14
C ALA A 369 29.67 20.43 8.45
N GLU A 370 29.13 21.17 7.48
CA GLU A 370 27.90 21.96 7.63
C GLU A 370 26.67 21.09 7.91
N GLU A 371 26.65 19.87 7.39
CA GLU A 371 25.55 18.92 7.54
C GLU A 371 25.61 18.18 8.89
N TRP A 372 26.79 17.68 9.27
CA TRP A 372 26.94 16.72 10.38
C TRP A 372 27.67 17.27 11.60
N THR A 373 28.48 18.31 11.46
CA THR A 373 29.27 18.82 12.59
C THR A 373 28.61 20.06 13.21
N SER A 374 28.41 20.03 14.52
CA SER A 374 27.94 21.19 15.29
C SER A 374 29.00 22.30 15.46
N VAL A 375 30.14 22.16 14.79
CA VAL A 375 31.28 23.08 14.91
C VAL A 375 31.11 24.20 13.89
N ASP A 376 31.02 25.45 14.38
CA ASP A 376 31.17 26.70 13.61
C ASP A 376 32.59 26.76 13.01
N SER A 377 32.86 25.91 12.03
CA SER A 377 34.13 25.77 11.30
C SER A 377 34.11 26.51 9.96
N ALA A 378 32.96 27.10 9.60
CA ALA A 378 32.78 27.88 8.37
C ALA A 378 33.86 28.96 8.20
N ASP A 379 34.17 29.71 9.26
CA ASP A 379 35.22 30.75 9.24
C ASP A 379 36.62 30.17 8.93
N ALA A 380 36.90 28.92 9.33
CA ALA A 380 38.18 28.27 9.11
C ALA A 380 38.33 27.80 7.65
N PHE A 381 37.29 27.14 7.11
CA PHE A 381 37.27 26.72 5.71
C PHE A 381 37.28 27.91 4.75
N GLU A 382 36.50 28.96 5.01
CA GLU A 382 36.49 30.18 4.20
C GLU A 382 37.89 30.82 4.12
N THR A 383 38.62 30.85 5.24
CA THR A 383 39.97 31.44 5.29
C THR A 383 40.97 30.63 4.46
N GLN A 384 40.94 29.30 4.58
CA GLN A 384 41.84 28.42 3.81
C GLN A 384 41.50 28.46 2.32
N LEU A 385 40.21 28.41 1.96
CA LEU A 385 39.76 28.55 0.57
C LEU A 385 40.19 29.87 -0.05
N ALA A 386 40.04 30.99 0.65
CA ALA A 386 40.51 32.30 0.16
C ALA A 386 42.03 32.32 -0.06
N THR A 387 42.80 31.60 0.77
CA THR A 387 44.25 31.48 0.62
C THR A 387 44.62 30.68 -0.63
N LEU A 388 43.97 29.55 -0.87
CA LEU A 388 44.14 28.76 -2.09
C LEU A 388 43.72 29.54 -3.34
N GLU A 389 42.63 30.29 -3.28
CA GLU A 389 42.19 31.16 -4.38
C GLU A 389 43.23 32.24 -4.71
N GLU A 390 43.85 32.86 -3.71
CA GLU A 390 44.96 33.80 -3.90
C GLU A 390 46.16 33.14 -4.60
N LYS A 391 46.51 31.90 -4.19
CA LYS A 391 47.58 31.11 -4.82
C LYS A 391 47.26 30.73 -6.27
N VAL A 392 46.04 30.28 -6.54
CA VAL A 392 45.53 30.02 -7.89
C VAL A 392 45.60 31.27 -8.75
N ASP A 393 45.24 32.44 -8.22
CA ASP A 393 45.34 33.68 -8.96
C ASP A 393 46.79 34.09 -9.21
N ARG A 394 47.68 33.97 -8.21
CA ARG A 394 49.12 34.28 -8.36
C ARG A 394 49.77 33.50 -9.50
N THR A 395 49.55 32.19 -9.57
CA THR A 395 50.10 31.32 -10.63
C THR A 395 49.58 31.67 -12.03
N LYS A 396 48.39 32.30 -12.16
CA LYS A 396 47.90 32.85 -13.44
C LYS A 396 48.68 34.09 -13.89
N TRP A 397 49.19 34.91 -12.96
CA TRP A 397 49.90 36.16 -13.28
C TRP A 397 51.35 35.93 -13.71
N GLU A 398 52.00 34.85 -13.29
CA GLU A 398 53.38 34.53 -13.72
C GLU A 398 53.49 34.14 -15.20
N TRP A 399 52.39 33.70 -15.81
CA TRP A 399 52.24 33.59 -17.27
C TRP A 399 52.13 34.94 -17.99
N GLY A 400 51.84 36.01 -17.25
CA GLY A 400 51.56 37.35 -17.76
C GLY A 400 52.77 38.29 -17.82
N SER A 401 53.93 37.93 -17.27
CA SER A 401 55.16 38.73 -17.44
C SER A 401 55.82 38.40 -18.77
N PRO A 402 55.79 39.29 -19.78
CA PRO A 402 56.62 39.13 -20.96
C PRO A 402 58.05 39.24 -20.49
N GLY A 403 58.86 38.21 -20.77
CA GLY A 403 60.28 38.22 -20.48
C GLY A 403 60.93 39.53 -20.91
N ASP A 404 61.74 40.08 -20.01
CA ASP A 404 62.72 41.11 -20.31
C ASP A 404 63.50 40.71 -21.58
N THR A 405 63.20 41.39 -22.68
CA THR A 405 64.14 41.48 -23.80
C THR A 405 65.22 42.49 -23.43
N GLU A 406 66.37 42.00 -22.98
CA GLU A 406 67.66 42.69 -23.15
C GLU A 406 68.27 42.42 -24.53
#